data_AF-A0A946B791-F1
#
_entry.id   AF-A0A946B791-F1
#
_cell.length_a   1.000
_cell.length_b   1.000
_cell.length_c   1.000
_cell.angle_alpha   90.00
_cell.angle_beta   90.00
_cell.angle_gamma   90.00
#
_symmetry.space_group_name_H-M   'P 1'
#
loop_
_entity.id
_entity.type
_entity.pdbx_description
1 polymer ?
#
loop_
_entity_poly.entity_id
_entity_poly.type
_entity_poly.pdbx_seq_one_letter_code
_entity_poly.pdbx_strand_id
1 'polypeptide(L)' 'MAATLTGMTPIDVSNPDLYQSDTWQETFARLRAEDPVQYVPESPDGPYWSVVKYKDIMTVELDAKTYSSELGGITIRDI' A
#
# COMPACT_ATOMS: atom_id res chain seq x y z
N MET A 1 -17.77 -3.31 9.40
CA MET A 1 -17.79 -2.28 8.35
C MET A 1 -16.92 -2.81 7.23
N ALA A 2 -17.54 -3.39 6.20
CA ALA A 2 -16.82 -4.10 5.14
C ALA A 2 -16.24 -3.09 4.16
N ALA A 3 -14.92 -3.10 3.97
CA ALA A 3 -14.28 -2.43 2.85
C ALA A 3 -14.90 -2.98 1.57
N THR A 4 -15.44 -2.10 0.74
CA THR A 4 -16.00 -2.41 -0.57
C THR A 4 -14.97 -3.21 -1.36
N LEU A 5 -15.28 -4.50 -1.61
CA LEU A 5 -14.61 -5.32 -2.61
C LEU A 5 -14.96 -4.76 -3.99
N THR A 6 -14.39 -3.62 -4.35
CA THR A 6 -14.27 -3.21 -5.75
C THR A 6 -13.47 -4.30 -6.44
N GLY A 7 -14.07 -4.99 -7.42
CA GLY A 7 -13.50 -6.14 -8.13
C GLY A 7 -12.29 -5.83 -9.02
N MET A 8 -11.44 -4.90 -8.59
CA MET A 8 -10.16 -4.60 -9.20
C MET A 8 -9.14 -5.65 -8.75
N THR A 9 -8.41 -6.22 -9.71
CA THR A 9 -7.23 -7.04 -9.41
C THR A 9 -6.24 -6.24 -8.56
N PRO A 10 -5.71 -6.80 -7.45
CA PRO A 10 -4.71 -6.11 -6.64
C PRO A 10 -3.53 -5.63 -7.51
N ILE A 11 -3.12 -4.39 -7.28
CA ILE A 11 -2.01 -3.75 -7.98
C ILE A 11 -0.83 -3.71 -7.03
N ASP A 12 0.23 -4.46 -7.35
CA ASP A 12 1.45 -4.46 -6.56
C ASP A 12 2.29 -3.21 -6.83
N VAL A 13 2.17 -2.22 -5.94
CA VAL A 13 2.96 -0.98 -5.99
C VAL A 13 4.37 -1.13 -5.43
N SER A 14 4.76 -2.32 -4.97
CA SER A 14 6.14 -2.62 -4.55
C SER A 14 7.07 -2.90 -5.75
N ASN A 15 6.49 -3.12 -6.93
CA ASN A 15 7.22 -3.38 -8.17
C ASN A 15 8.20 -2.23 -8.49
N PRO A 16 9.53 -2.48 -8.50
CA PRO A 16 10.53 -1.44 -8.76
C PRO A 16 10.38 -0.79 -10.14
N ASP A 17 9.85 -1.50 -11.13
CA ASP A 17 9.72 -1.03 -12.51
C ASP A 17 8.85 0.23 -12.60
N LEU A 18 7.83 0.35 -11.74
CA LEU A 18 6.95 1.53 -11.66
C LEU A 18 7.73 2.80 -11.33
N TYR A 19 8.77 2.68 -10.51
CA TYR A 19 9.61 3.79 -10.08
C TYR A 19 10.76 4.01 -11.06
N GLN A 20 11.36 2.94 -11.58
CA GLN A 20 12.44 3.02 -12.58
C GLN A 20 11.97 3.70 -13.88
N SER A 21 10.73 3.43 -14.29
CA SER A 21 10.11 4.01 -15.48
C SER A 21 9.34 5.30 -15.23
N ASP A 22 9.23 5.75 -13.97
CA ASP A 22 8.43 6.91 -13.55
C ASP A 22 6.96 6.83 -14.03
N THR A 23 6.34 5.66 -13.85
CA THR A 23 4.95 5.35 -14.27
C THR A 23 4.00 5.08 -13.09
N TRP A 24 4.45 5.35 -11.86
CA TRP A 24 3.69 5.11 -10.63
C TRP A 24 2.48 6.05 -10.47
N GLN A 25 2.50 7.25 -11.07
CA GLN A 25 1.54 8.32 -10.83
C GLN A 25 0.11 7.91 -11.16
N GLU A 26 -0.11 7.30 -12.33
CA GLU A 26 -1.42 6.84 -12.78
C GLU A 26 -1.94 5.71 -11.91
N THR A 27 -1.06 4.76 -11.58
CA THR A 27 -1.36 3.64 -10.68
C THR A 27 -1.85 4.14 -9.31
N PHE A 28 -1.11 5.05 -8.69
CA PHE A 28 -1.49 5.63 -7.41
C PHE A 28 -2.74 6.52 -7.51
N ALA A 29 -2.96 7.22 -8.64
CA ALA A 29 -4.19 7.98 -8.86
C ALA A 29 -5.42 7.07 -8.90
N ARG A 30 -5.32 5.94 -9.61
CA ARG A 30 -6.37 4.93 -9.66
C ARG A 30 -6.64 4.29 -8.30
N LEU A 31 -5.60 3.87 -7.58
CA LEU A 31 -5.74 3.31 -6.23
C LEU A 31 -6.46 4.29 -5.29
N ARG A 32 -6.08 5.58 -5.30
CA ARG A 32 -6.76 6.59 -4.47
C ARG A 32 -8.25 6.77 -4.82
N ALA A 33 -8.63 6.56 -6.09
CA ALA A 33 -10.00 6.71 -6.55
C ALA A 33 -10.86 5.47 -6.26
N GLU A 34 -10.33 4.28 -6.52
CA GLU A 34 -11.08 3.02 -6.53
C GLU A 34 -10.90 2.21 -5.25
N ASP A 35 -9.67 2.06 -4.74
CA ASP A 35 -9.34 1.17 -3.62
C ASP A 35 -8.16 1.72 -2.80
N PRO A 36 -8.40 2.72 -1.92
CA PRO A 36 -7.33 3.47 -1.27
C PRO A 36 -6.62 2.72 -0.13
N VAL A 37 -7.19 1.61 0.31
CA VAL A 37 -6.67 0.71 1.33
C VAL A 37 -6.79 -0.71 0.76
N GLN A 38 -5.81 -1.08 -0.07
CA GLN A 38 -5.84 -2.32 -0.84
C GLN A 38 -5.00 -3.40 -0.17
N TYR A 39 -5.52 -4.63 -0.14
CA TYR A 39 -4.74 -5.81 0.21
C TYR A 39 -4.09 -6.42 -1.03
N VAL A 40 -2.77 -6.63 -0.98
CA VAL A 40 -1.99 -7.30 -2.02
C VAL A 40 -1.59 -8.68 -1.47
N PRO A 41 -2.21 -9.78 -1.92
CA PRO A 41 -1.97 -11.11 -1.37
C PRO A 41 -0.64 -11.73 -1.81
N GLU A 42 -0.11 -11.31 -2.96
CA GLU A 42 1.10 -11.87 -3.57
C GLU A 42 2.01 -10.71 -4.02
N SER A 43 3.24 -10.67 -3.48
CA SER A 43 4.31 -9.76 -3.91
C SER A 43 5.68 -10.42 -3.65
N PRO A 44 6.78 -9.92 -4.23
CA PRO A 44 8.13 -10.43 -3.95
C PRO A 44 8.51 -10.44 -2.47
N ASP A 45 7.97 -9.51 -1.68
CA ASP A 45 8.23 -9.33 -0.26
C ASP A 45 7.14 -9.96 0.65
N GLY A 46 6.18 -10.68 0.05
CA GLY A 46 5.03 -11.28 0.74
C GLY A 46 3.77 -10.41 0.73
N PRO A 47 2.68 -10.84 1.40
CA PRO A 47 1.42 -10.11 1.41
C PRO A 47 1.52 -8.81 2.21
N TYR A 48 0.90 -7.73 1.72
CA TYR A 48 0.89 -6.43 2.40
C TYR A 48 -0.37 -5.60 2.12
N TRP A 49 -0.50 -4.47 2.81
CA TRP A 49 -1.56 -3.49 2.59
C TRP A 49 -1.00 -2.19 2.02
N SER A 50 -1.58 -1.71 0.92
CA SER A 50 -1.29 -0.40 0.34
C SER A 50 -2.26 0.65 0.91
N VAL A 51 -1.75 1.58 1.69
CA VAL A 51 -2.52 2.75 2.20
C VAL A 51 -2.06 3.99 1.45
N VAL A 52 -2.91 4.53 0.56
CA VAL A 52 -2.44 5.52 -0.45
C VAL A 52 -3.05 6.92 -0.31
N LYS A 53 -3.94 7.14 0.66
CA LYS A 53 -4.54 8.46 0.95
C LYS A 53 -3.87 9.12 2.14
N TYR A 54 -3.62 10.42 2.02
CA TYR A 54 -2.98 11.23 3.06
C TYR A 54 -3.60 11.06 4.46
N LYS A 55 -4.94 11.17 4.57
CA LYS A 55 -5.62 11.06 5.88
C LYS A 55 -5.47 9.68 6.50
N ASP A 56 -5.45 8.64 5.68
CA ASP A 56 -5.35 7.26 6.14
C ASP A 56 -3.91 6.97 6.58
N ILE A 57 -2.92 7.46 5.83
CA ILE A 57 -1.50 7.41 6.22
C ILE A 57 -1.29 8.10 7.58
N MET A 58 -1.78 9.33 7.74
CA MET A 58 -1.68 10.06 9.01
C MET A 58 -2.33 9.29 10.18
N THR A 59 -3.43 8.59 9.92
CA THR A 59 -4.11 7.78 10.95
C THR A 59 -3.23 6.61 11.40
N VAL A 60 -2.61 5.91 10.45
CA VAL A 60 -1.73 4.77 10.71
C VAL A 60 -0.44 5.23 11.41
N GLU A 61 0.19 6.30 10.90
CA GLU A 61 1.47 6.82 11.39
C GLU A 61 1.37 7.35 12.84
N LEU A 62 0.22 7.94 13.22
CA LEU A 62 0.02 8.47 14.57
C LEU A 62 -0.38 7.41 15.59
N ASP A 63 -0.88 6.24 15.18
CA ASP A 63 -1.26 5.15 16.07
C ASP A 63 -0.18 4.05 16.10
N ALA A 64 0.99 4.41 16.63
CA ALA A 64 2.12 3.49 16.78
C ALA A 64 1.83 2.30 17.72
N LYS A 65 0.79 2.39 18.55
CA LYS A 65 0.38 1.30 19.45
C LYS A 65 -0.30 0.17 18.67
N THR A 66 -1.10 0.51 17.66
CA THR A 66 -1.73 -0.46 16.77
C THR A 66 -0.81 -0.83 15.61
N TYR A 67 -0.08 0.14 15.06
CA TYR A 67 0.81 -0.01 13.91
C TYR A 67 2.27 0.19 14.32
N SER A 68 2.91 -0.90 14.75
CA SER A 68 4.30 -0.86 15.22
C SER A 68 5.31 -0.86 14.06
N SER A 69 6.43 -0.16 14.26
CA SER A 69 7.62 -0.21 13.39
C SER A 69 8.79 -0.98 14.03
N GLU A 70 8.55 -1.69 15.13
CA GLU A 70 9.59 -2.44 15.86
C GLU A 70 10.17 -3.60 15.04
N LEU A 71 9.32 -4.27 14.26
CA LEU A 71 9.69 -5.43 13.44
C LEU A 71 9.73 -5.00 11.98
N GLY A 72 10.88 -5.15 11.32
CA GLY A 72 11.03 -4.85 9.89
C GLY A 72 11.06 -3.34 9.53
N GLY A 73 10.93 -2.44 10.51
CA GLY A 73 11.07 -1.00 10.29
C GLY A 73 9.89 -0.38 9.52
N ILE A 74 10.20 0.53 8.60
CA ILE A 74 9.23 1.31 7.80
C ILE A 74 9.33 1.06 6.29
N THR A 75 10.23 0.16 5.87
CA THR A 75 10.45 -0.18 4.46
C THR A 75 9.87 -1.55 4.15
N ILE A 76 9.32 -1.72 2.93
CA ILE A 76 8.77 -3.01 2.51
C ILE A 76 9.86 -4.05 2.23
N ARG A 77 11.03 -3.59 1.74
CA ARG A 77 12.18 -4.46 1.51
C ARG A 77 13.05 -4.52 2.75
N ASP A 78 13.46 -5.75 3.06
CA ASP A 78 14.49 -6.07 4.04
C ASP A 78 15.83 -6.17 3.27
N ILE A 79 16.55 -5.05 3.15
CA ILE A 79 17.89 -4.97 2.52
C ILE A 79 18.99 -4.75 3.54
#